data_AF-A0A2U3LQA5-F1
#
_entry.id   AF-A0A2U3LQA5-F1
#
_cell.length_a   1.000
_cell.length_b   1.000
_cell.length_c   1.000
_cell.angle_alpha   90.00
_cell.angle_beta   90.00
_cell.angle_gamma   90.00
#
_symmetry.space_group_name_H-M   'P 1'
#
loop_
_entity.id
_entity.type
_entity.pdbx_description
1 polymer ?
#
loop_
_entity_poly.entity_id
_entity_poly.type
_entity_poly.pdbx_seq_one_letter_code
_entity_poly.pdbx_strand_id
1 'polypeptide(L)'
;MRSDDAGDSWHEVSGNLPTDFGFALDIHAHEPETIYVVPIKSDSEHYPPDGKLRVYRSRTGGNEWEALTEGLPQSDCYVNVLRDAMAVDSLDSCGVYFGTTGGQVYASADSGDHWAPIVRDLPAVLSVEVQTLP
;
A
#
# COMPACT_ATOMS: atom_id res chain seq x y z
N MET A 1 5.54 -12.91 0.93
CA MET A 1 6.34 -13.85 1.74
C MET A 1 6.62 -13.22 3.10
N ARG A 2 6.71 -14.01 4.17
CA ARG A 2 7.10 -13.59 5.51
C ARG A 2 8.16 -14.54 6.07
N SER A 3 9.04 -14.02 6.92
CA SER A 3 9.99 -14.78 7.73
C SER A 3 9.85 -14.35 9.18
N ASP A 4 9.94 -15.32 10.10
CA ASP A 4 9.97 -15.09 11.56
C ASP A 4 11.31 -15.52 12.18
N ASP A 5 12.30 -15.84 11.35
CA ASP A 5 13.59 -16.42 11.71
C ASP A 5 14.77 -15.67 11.05
N ALA A 6 14.67 -14.33 11.03
CA ALA A 6 15.69 -13.44 10.47
C ALA A 6 16.04 -13.71 9.00
N GLY A 7 15.11 -14.29 8.24
CA GLY A 7 15.26 -14.58 6.82
C GLY A 7 15.81 -15.97 6.50
N ASP A 8 16.03 -16.84 7.50
CA ASP A 8 16.49 -18.22 7.29
C ASP A 8 15.46 -19.04 6.49
N SER A 9 14.17 -18.84 6.75
CA SER A 9 13.08 -19.43 5.98
C SER A 9 11.96 -18.43 5.69
N TRP A 10 11.31 -18.62 4.54
CA TRP A 10 10.21 -17.77 4.09
C TRP A 10 8.99 -18.63 3.77
N HIS A 11 7.83 -18.19 4.22
CA HIS A 11 6.56 -18.82 3.89
C HIS A 11 5.65 -17.84 3.17
N GLU A 12 4.79 -18.39 2.30
CA GLU A 12 3.82 -17.60 1.58
C GLU A 12 2.72 -17.12 2.53
N VAL A 13 2.31 -15.86 2.35
CA VAL A 13 1.24 -15.22 3.14
C VAL A 13 0.25 -14.46 2.25
N SER A 14 0.17 -14.84 0.97
CA SER A 14 -0.68 -14.18 -0.04
C SER A 14 -2.16 -14.32 0.28
N GLY A 15 -2.57 -15.50 0.78
CA GLY A 15 -3.92 -15.73 1.26
C GLY A 15 -5.00 -15.38 0.23
N ASN A 16 -5.86 -14.42 0.56
CA ASN A 16 -6.96 -13.95 -0.28
C ASN A 16 -6.64 -12.70 -1.13
N LEU A 17 -5.37 -12.34 -1.35
CA LEU A 17 -5.02 -11.26 -2.27
C LEU A 17 -5.51 -11.57 -3.70
N PRO A 18 -5.92 -10.55 -4.48
CA PRO A 18 -6.44 -10.75 -5.84
C PRO A 18 -5.35 -11.11 -6.86
N THR A 19 -4.09 -10.96 -6.48
CA THR A 19 -2.88 -11.17 -7.28
C THR A 19 -1.69 -11.29 -6.33
N ASP A 20 -0.68 -12.04 -6.73
CA ASP A 20 0.59 -12.20 -6.02
C ASP A 20 1.62 -11.11 -6.39
N PHE A 21 1.24 -10.16 -7.24
CA PHE A 21 2.13 -9.16 -7.80
C PHE A 21 1.87 -7.74 -7.26
N GLY A 22 2.94 -7.02 -6.96
CA GLY A 22 2.94 -5.67 -6.41
C GLY A 22 4.35 -5.23 -6.03
N PHE A 23 4.55 -3.93 -5.78
CA PHE A 23 5.86 -3.39 -5.43
C PHE A 23 5.94 -2.83 -4.01
N ALA A 24 4.96 -2.03 -3.62
CA ALA A 24 4.92 -1.36 -2.33
C ALA A 24 4.50 -2.31 -1.21
N LEU A 25 5.21 -2.21 -0.09
CA LEU A 25 4.87 -2.83 1.19
C LEU A 25 5.33 -1.90 2.30
N ASP A 26 4.49 -1.72 3.32
CA ASP A 26 4.89 -1.03 4.55
C ASP A 26 4.18 -1.63 5.78
N ILE A 27 4.71 -1.35 6.97
CA ILE A 27 4.30 -1.95 8.24
C ILE A 27 3.83 -0.84 9.17
N HIS A 28 2.67 -0.99 9.79
CA HIS A 28 2.16 -0.04 10.76
C HIS A 28 3.17 0.21 11.91
N ALA A 29 3.39 1.48 12.25
CA ALA A 29 4.45 1.89 13.18
C ALA A 29 4.33 1.28 14.59
N HIS A 30 3.09 1.02 15.04
CA HIS A 30 2.80 0.54 16.40
C HIS A 30 2.23 -0.89 16.45
N GLU A 31 2.00 -1.52 15.29
CA GLU A 31 1.32 -2.82 15.19
C GLU A 31 2.05 -3.69 14.15
N PRO A 32 3.05 -4.48 14.53
CA PRO A 32 3.95 -5.14 13.56
C PRO A 32 3.26 -6.22 12.69
N GLU A 33 2.11 -6.71 13.11
CA GLU A 33 1.26 -7.63 12.34
C GLU A 33 0.32 -6.90 11.37
N THR A 34 0.25 -5.57 11.45
CA THR A 34 -0.53 -4.73 10.54
C THR A 34 0.36 -4.30 9.37
N ILE A 35 0.12 -4.87 8.19
CA ILE A 35 0.93 -4.63 6.97
C ILE A 35 0.06 -4.19 5.80
N TYR A 36 0.63 -3.39 4.93
CA TYR A 36 -0.05 -2.81 3.76
C TYR A 36 0.65 -3.24 2.48
N VAL A 37 -0.12 -3.52 1.44
CA VAL A 37 0.37 -3.73 0.07
C VAL A 37 -0.55 -3.06 -0.94
N VAL A 38 -0.03 -2.78 -2.13
CA VAL A 38 -0.82 -2.28 -3.27
C VAL A 38 -0.68 -3.25 -4.45
N PRO A 39 -1.61 -4.20 -4.61
CA PRO A 39 -1.51 -5.22 -5.65
C PRO A 39 -1.79 -4.66 -7.05
N ILE A 40 -1.07 -5.18 -8.05
CA ILE A 40 -1.25 -4.89 -9.48
C ILE A 40 -1.41 -6.18 -10.28
N LYS A 41 -1.95 -6.08 -11.49
CA LYS A 41 -2.43 -7.23 -12.25
C LYS A 41 -1.35 -8.27 -12.56
N SER A 42 -0.18 -7.86 -13.06
CA SER A 42 0.93 -8.78 -13.36
C SER A 42 2.25 -8.03 -13.60
N ASP A 43 3.31 -8.80 -13.88
CA ASP A 43 4.63 -8.34 -14.35
C ASP A 43 4.63 -7.66 -15.73
N SER A 44 3.57 -7.87 -16.51
CA SER A 44 3.38 -7.33 -17.85
C SER A 44 2.32 -6.22 -17.87
N GLU A 45 1.47 -6.17 -16.86
CA GLU A 45 0.35 -5.24 -16.73
C GLU A 45 0.41 -4.52 -15.38
N HIS A 46 1.17 -3.42 -15.35
CA HIS A 46 1.45 -2.64 -14.13
C HIS A 46 0.32 -1.67 -13.75
N TYR A 47 -0.90 -2.19 -13.53
CA TYR A 47 -2.05 -1.42 -13.06
C TYR A 47 -2.92 -2.25 -12.11
N PRO A 48 -3.79 -1.64 -11.28
CA PRO A 48 -4.55 -2.36 -10.26
C PRO A 48 -5.57 -3.31 -10.89
N PRO A 49 -5.84 -4.49 -10.29
CA PRO A 49 -6.87 -5.39 -10.76
C PRO A 49 -8.22 -4.69 -10.93
N ASP A 50 -8.94 -5.03 -12.00
CA ASP A 50 -10.23 -4.44 -12.39
C ASP A 50 -10.21 -2.92 -12.68
N GLY A 51 -9.03 -2.28 -12.77
CA GLY A 51 -8.91 -0.83 -12.87
C GLY A 51 -9.36 -0.11 -11.59
N LYS A 52 -9.22 -0.77 -10.43
CA LYS A 52 -9.68 -0.27 -9.12
C LYS A 52 -8.50 -0.18 -8.16
N LEU A 53 -8.17 1.04 -7.74
CA LEU A 53 -7.08 1.28 -6.80
C LEU A 53 -7.52 0.90 -5.39
N ARG A 54 -6.74 0.03 -4.75
CA ARG A 54 -7.01 -0.51 -3.42
C ARG A 54 -5.69 -0.70 -2.70
N VAL A 55 -5.63 -0.23 -1.46
CA VAL A 55 -4.60 -0.68 -0.53
C VAL A 55 -5.16 -1.91 0.18
N TYR A 56 -4.40 -2.98 0.29
CA TYR A 56 -4.80 -4.14 1.07
C TYR A 56 -4.07 -4.11 2.41
N ARG A 57 -4.83 -4.26 3.49
CA ARG A 57 -4.30 -4.35 4.86
C ARG A 57 -4.50 -5.77 5.38
N SER A 58 -3.48 -6.32 6.00
CA SER A 58 -3.62 -7.48 6.89
C SER A 58 -3.32 -7.04 8.31
N ARG A 59 -4.02 -7.61 9.30
CA ARG A 59 -3.76 -7.40 10.74
C ARG A 59 -3.20 -8.66 11.42
N THR A 60 -2.87 -9.68 10.62
CA THR A 60 -2.38 -10.99 11.04
C THR A 60 -1.02 -11.31 10.40
N GLY A 61 -0.34 -10.28 9.90
CA GLY A 61 0.93 -10.37 9.18
C GLY A 61 0.83 -11.13 7.85
N GLY A 62 -0.34 -11.05 7.22
CA GLY A 62 -0.70 -11.69 5.95
C GLY A 62 -1.79 -12.75 6.10
N ASN A 63 -1.99 -13.55 5.05
CA ASN A 63 -3.04 -14.58 4.88
C ASN A 63 -4.49 -14.06 4.80
N GLU A 64 -4.85 -13.10 5.65
CA GLU A 64 -6.15 -12.44 5.63
C GLU A 64 -5.97 -10.96 5.35
N TRP A 65 -6.54 -10.52 4.23
CA TRP A 65 -6.40 -9.18 3.71
C TRP A 65 -7.77 -8.55 3.48
N GLU A 66 -7.90 -7.30 3.91
CA GLU A 66 -9.06 -6.46 3.63
C GLU A 66 -8.69 -5.39 2.59
N ALA A 67 -9.61 -5.15 1.65
CA ALA A 67 -9.45 -4.08 0.68
C ALA A 67 -9.90 -2.75 1.28
N LEU A 68 -8.97 -1.79 1.33
CA LEU A 68 -9.22 -0.42 1.77
C LEU A 68 -9.47 0.45 0.54
N THR A 69 -10.70 0.96 0.40
CA THR A 69 -11.21 1.57 -0.84
C THR A 69 -11.74 2.99 -0.69
N GLU A 70 -12.12 3.39 0.53
CA GLU A 70 -12.84 4.64 0.75
C GLU A 70 -11.99 5.85 0.36
N GLY A 71 -12.44 6.62 -0.63
CA GLY A 71 -11.71 7.76 -1.18
C GLY A 71 -10.73 7.44 -2.32
N LEU A 72 -10.57 6.17 -2.71
CA LEU A 72 -9.73 5.74 -3.83
C LEU A 72 -10.55 5.50 -5.12
N PRO A 73 -9.98 5.74 -6.32
CA PRO A 73 -10.66 5.46 -7.59
C PRO A 73 -11.07 3.98 -7.75
N GLN A 74 -12.37 3.73 -7.92
CA GLN A 74 -12.96 2.39 -8.08
C GLN A 74 -13.39 2.06 -9.52
N SER A 75 -12.89 2.78 -10.51
CA SER A 75 -12.95 2.42 -11.93
C SER A 75 -11.89 3.19 -12.71
N ASP A 76 -11.55 2.67 -13.90
CA ASP A 76 -10.71 3.35 -14.90
C ASP A 76 -9.35 3.85 -14.37
N CYS A 77 -8.81 3.19 -13.35
CA CYS A 77 -7.55 3.54 -12.73
C CYS A 77 -6.42 2.66 -13.28
N TYR A 78 -5.53 3.25 -14.08
CA TYR A 78 -4.42 2.55 -14.74
C TYR A 78 -3.06 3.11 -14.31
N VAL A 79 -2.81 3.11 -13.00
CA VAL A 79 -1.58 3.61 -12.38
C VAL A 79 -0.85 2.52 -11.61
N ASN A 80 0.42 2.71 -11.32
CA ASN A 80 1.19 1.83 -10.47
C ASN A 80 1.62 2.57 -9.18
N VAL A 81 1.94 1.83 -8.12
CA VAL A 81 2.61 2.33 -6.91
C VAL A 81 3.96 1.63 -6.83
N LEU A 82 5.04 2.40 -6.96
CA LEU A 82 6.40 1.87 -7.01
C LEU A 82 6.90 1.49 -5.60
N ARG A 83 7.99 0.73 -5.56
CA ARG A 83 8.52 0.09 -4.33
C ARG A 83 8.71 1.08 -3.18
N ASP A 84 9.28 2.24 -3.45
CA ASP A 84 9.60 3.26 -2.44
C ASP A 84 8.53 4.36 -2.37
N ALA A 85 7.41 4.20 -3.09
CA ALA A 85 6.34 5.18 -3.19
C ALA A 85 5.24 4.97 -2.15
N MET A 86 5.53 4.30 -1.04
CA MET A 86 4.65 4.16 0.12
C MET A 86 5.46 4.40 1.38
N ALA A 87 4.86 5.11 2.34
CA ALA A 87 5.45 5.35 3.64
C ALA A 87 4.35 5.44 4.72
N VAL A 88 4.71 5.10 5.96
CA VAL A 88 3.89 5.31 7.15
C VAL A 88 4.52 6.32 8.10
N ASP A 89 3.69 7.06 8.83
CA ASP A 89 4.18 7.91 9.93
C ASP A 89 4.12 7.20 11.29
N SER A 90 4.66 7.88 12.31
CA SER A 90 4.71 7.38 13.69
C SER A 90 3.68 8.01 14.63
N LEU A 91 2.65 8.69 14.11
CA LEU A 91 1.58 9.25 14.93
C LEU A 91 0.76 8.14 15.60
N ASP A 92 0.02 8.47 16.67
CA ASP A 92 -0.83 7.49 17.39
C ASP A 92 -1.85 6.84 16.44
N SER A 93 -2.52 7.66 15.64
CA SER A 93 -3.25 7.21 14.45
C SER A 93 -2.27 7.19 13.28
N CYS A 94 -1.61 6.04 13.10
CA CYS A 94 -0.58 5.86 12.08
C CYS A 94 -1.12 6.25 10.71
N GLY A 95 -0.53 7.29 10.13
CA GLY A 95 -0.83 7.74 8.79
C GLY A 95 -0.17 6.84 7.74
N VAL A 96 -0.85 6.64 6.62
CA VAL A 96 -0.34 5.87 5.47
C VAL A 96 -0.40 6.75 4.23
N TYR A 97 0.68 6.77 3.47
CA TYR A 97 0.87 7.65 2.33
C TYR A 97 1.37 6.84 1.15
N PHE A 98 0.84 7.10 -0.04
CA PHE A 98 1.42 6.51 -1.24
C PHE A 98 1.30 7.41 -2.46
N GLY A 99 2.29 7.29 -3.35
CA GLY A 99 2.39 7.99 -4.61
C GLY A 99 2.11 7.07 -5.79
N THR A 100 1.44 7.60 -6.81
CA THR A 100 1.15 6.86 -8.04
C THR A 100 2.06 7.29 -9.19
N THR A 101 2.27 6.41 -10.17
CA THR A 101 2.90 6.77 -11.45
C THR A 101 2.08 7.78 -12.28
N GLY A 102 0.81 7.98 -11.92
CA GLY A 102 -0.07 9.00 -12.49
C GLY A 102 0.08 10.40 -11.86
N GLY A 103 0.99 10.57 -10.89
CA GLY A 103 1.30 11.88 -10.31
C GLY A 103 0.39 12.32 -9.16
N GLN A 104 -0.34 11.38 -8.55
CA GLN A 104 -1.12 11.65 -7.34
C GLN A 104 -0.37 11.16 -6.10
N VAL A 105 -0.55 11.87 -4.98
CA VAL A 105 -0.18 11.39 -3.65
C VAL A 105 -1.45 11.31 -2.81
N TYR A 106 -1.73 10.12 -2.28
CA TYR A 106 -2.83 9.84 -1.38
C TYR A 106 -2.32 9.73 0.05
N ALA A 107 -3.15 10.16 0.99
CA ALA A 107 -2.90 10.03 2.42
C ALA A 107 -4.15 9.50 3.12
N SER A 108 -3.91 8.68 4.14
CA SER A 108 -4.87 8.32 5.18
C SER A 108 -4.28 8.70 6.52
N ALA A 109 -5.10 9.28 7.40
CA ALA A 109 -4.72 9.66 8.78
C ALA A 109 -5.32 8.69 9.82
N ASP A 110 -5.86 7.56 9.37
CA ASP A 110 -6.61 6.58 10.15
C ASP A 110 -6.27 5.15 9.72
N SER A 111 -4.97 4.88 9.53
CA SER A 111 -4.45 3.53 9.24
C SER A 111 -5.07 2.89 7.99
N GLY A 112 -5.39 3.72 7.00
CA GLY A 112 -5.91 3.33 5.70
C GLY A 112 -7.43 3.21 5.62
N ASP A 113 -8.20 3.52 6.67
CA ASP A 113 -9.66 3.40 6.63
C ASP A 113 -10.29 4.42 5.67
N HIS A 114 -9.75 5.65 5.58
CA HIS A 114 -10.16 6.68 4.62
C HIS A 114 -8.98 7.33 3.91
N TRP A 115 -9.12 7.56 2.60
CA TRP A 115 -8.08 8.17 1.77
C TRP A 115 -8.49 9.50 1.20
N ALA A 116 -7.53 10.42 1.08
CA ALA A 116 -7.68 11.67 0.36
C ALA A 116 -6.47 11.93 -0.56
N PRO A 117 -6.67 12.42 -1.79
CA PRO A 117 -5.57 12.92 -2.60
C PRO A 117 -5.09 14.26 -2.02
N ILE A 118 -3.86 14.30 -1.51
CA ILE A 118 -3.26 15.52 -0.94
C ILE A 118 -2.43 16.30 -1.97
N VAL A 119 -1.99 15.63 -3.04
CA VAL A 119 -1.29 16.24 -4.20
C VAL A 119 -1.75 15.57 -5.49
N ARG A 120 -1.82 16.33 -6.57
CA ARG A 120 -2.18 15.87 -7.93
C ARG A 120 -1.28 16.55 -8.96
N ASP A 121 -1.30 16.00 -10.17
CA ASP A 121 -0.70 16.58 -11.38
C ASP A 121 0.84 16.74 -11.31
N LEU A 122 1.49 15.86 -10.57
CA LEU A 122 2.95 15.69 -10.59
C LEU A 122 3.39 14.84 -11.80
N PRO A 123 4.69 14.84 -12.13
CA PRO A 123 5.30 13.69 -12.78
C PRO A 123 5.10 12.39 -11.98
N ALA A 124 5.45 11.25 -12.58
CA ALA A 124 5.39 9.96 -11.88
C ALA A 124 6.12 10.01 -10.54
N VAL A 125 5.42 9.65 -9.46
CA VAL A 125 5.99 9.63 -8.11
C VAL A 125 6.82 8.36 -7.95
N LEU A 126 8.13 8.54 -7.74
CA LEU A 126 9.07 7.42 -7.61
C LEU A 126 9.25 6.97 -6.16
N SER A 127 9.15 7.91 -5.23
CA SER A 127 9.29 7.66 -3.80
C SER A 127 8.45 8.66 -3.00
N VAL A 128 7.98 8.22 -1.84
CA VAL A 128 7.30 9.02 -0.82
C VAL A 128 8.00 8.72 0.50
N GLU A 129 8.34 9.76 1.24
CA GLU A 129 8.93 9.67 2.57
C GLU A 129 8.17 10.61 3.49
N VAL A 130 8.01 10.21 4.75
CA VAL A 130 7.29 11.01 5.74
C VAL A 130 8.13 11.21 6.99
N GLN A 131 7.91 12.35 7.64
CA GLN A 131 8.59 12.70 8.88
C GLN A 131 7.58 13.26 9.87
N THR A 132 7.52 12.65 11.04
CA THR A 132 6.82 13.22 12.19
C THR A 132 7.72 14.29 12.82
N LEU A 133 7.18 15.50 13.00
CA LEU A 133 7.86 16.60 13.66
C LEU A 133 7.45 16.66 15.14
N PRO A 134 8.36 17.09 16.04
CA PRO A 134 8.08 17.23 17.47
C PRO A 134 7.11 18.38 17.79
#